data_AF-W7KMS9-F1
#
_entry.id   AF-W7KMS9-F1
#
_cell.length_a   1.000
_cell.length_b   1.000
_cell.length_c   1.000
_cell.angle_alpha   90.00
_cell.angle_beta   90.00
_cell.angle_gamma   90.00
#
_symmetry.space_group_name_H-M   'P 1'
#
loop_
_entity.id
_entity.type
_entity.pdbx_description
1 polymer ?
#
loop_
_entity_poly.entity_id
_entity_poly.type
_entity_poly.pdbx_seq_one_letter_code
_entity_poly.pdbx_strand_id
1 'polypeptide(L)'
;MVIQTHFNNGFATYFANEKGRIAAQISMKDGKYSGFSIVPLIMDMQGSQAGLLFLLDWVTKRAKSPILADIKYPLLVDFGFQHDELGLVWDPSMDVEEVEPVVMFS
;
A
#
# COMPACT_ATOMS: atom_id res chain seq x y z
N MET A 1 -11.63 6.84 -12.52
CA MET A 1 -10.55 7.68 -11.96
C MET A 1 -9.32 7.57 -12.82
N VAL A 2 -8.49 8.60 -12.86
CA VAL A 2 -7.17 8.58 -13.51
C VAL A 2 -6.10 8.89 -12.48
N ILE A 3 -4.88 8.39 -12.69
CA ILE A 3 -3.76 8.64 -11.78
C ILE A 3 -2.82 9.65 -12.39
N GLN A 4 -2.46 10.63 -11.58
CA GLN A 4 -1.39 11.57 -11.86
C GLN A 4 -0.26 11.34 -10.86
N THR A 5 0.98 11.42 -11.33
CA THR A 5 2.17 11.18 -10.50
C THR A 5 3.08 12.40 -10.56
N HIS A 6 3.43 12.92 -9.40
CA HIS A 6 4.41 13.99 -9.27
C HIS A 6 5.63 13.50 -8.49
N PHE A 7 6.82 13.87 -8.94
CA PHE A 7 8.07 13.57 -8.26
C PHE A 7 8.70 14.85 -7.75
N ASN A 8 9.07 14.89 -6.47
CA ASN A 8 9.72 16.04 -5.85
C ASN A 8 10.65 15.61 -4.71
N ASN A 9 11.91 16.06 -4.72
CA ASN A 9 12.87 15.88 -3.63
C ASN A 9 12.95 14.44 -3.05
N GLY A 10 12.93 13.42 -3.90
CA GLY A 10 13.00 12.01 -3.47
C GLY A 10 11.67 11.41 -3.00
N PHE A 11 10.56 12.13 -3.19
CA PHE A 11 9.21 11.65 -2.96
C PHE A 11 8.45 11.48 -4.27
N ALA A 12 7.65 10.43 -4.36
CA ALA A 12 6.65 10.21 -5.38
C ALA A 12 5.26 10.42 -4.75
N THR A 13 4.48 11.35 -5.27
CA THR A 13 3.09 11.57 -4.86
C THR A 13 2.15 11.13 -5.97
N TYR A 14 1.23 10.23 -5.65
CA TYR A 14 0.21 9.72 -6.56
C TYR A 14 -1.13 10.35 -6.22
N PHE A 15 -1.83 10.88 -7.22
CA PHE A 15 -3.13 11.53 -7.08
C PHE A 15 -4.19 10.73 -7.85
N ALA A 16 -5.26 10.33 -7.18
CA ALA A 16 -6.45 9.83 -7.84
C ALA A 16 -7.36 11.01 -8.20
N ASN A 17 -7.56 11.23 -9.49
CA ASN A 17 -8.44 12.26 -10.00
C ASN A 17 -9.78 11.67 -10.46
N GLU A 18 -10.86 12.29 -9.98
CA GLU A 18 -12.23 12.01 -10.39
C GLU A 18 -12.87 13.30 -10.91
N LYS A 19 -13.23 13.32 -12.21
CA LYS A 19 -13.91 14.45 -12.86
C LYS A 19 -13.19 15.80 -12.66
N GLY A 20 -11.86 15.79 -12.69
CA GLY A 20 -11.02 16.99 -12.54
C GLY A 20 -10.79 17.45 -11.10
N ARG A 21 -11.18 16.65 -10.09
CA ARG A 21 -10.88 16.90 -8.68
C ARG A 21 -10.03 15.79 -8.11
N ILE A 22 -9.10 16.15 -7.23
CA ILE A 22 -8.30 15.18 -6.47
C ILE A 22 -9.22 14.51 -5.45
N ALA A 23 -9.49 13.22 -5.66
CA ALA A 23 -10.28 12.38 -4.77
C ALA A 23 -9.44 11.78 -3.64
N ALA A 24 -8.15 11.52 -3.90
CA ALA A 24 -7.19 11.04 -2.92
C ALA A 24 -5.74 11.27 -3.36
N GLN A 25 -4.81 11.19 -2.40
CA GLN A 25 -3.38 11.17 -2.65
C GLN A 25 -2.64 10.19 -1.71
N ILE A 26 -1.55 9.60 -2.20
CA ILE A 26 -0.57 8.85 -1.41
C ILE A 26 0.82 9.38 -1.74
N SER A 27 1.60 9.72 -0.71
CA SER A 27 3.00 10.11 -0.85
C SER A 27 3.92 8.99 -0.39
N MET A 28 4.92 8.68 -1.21
CA MET A 28 5.86 7.59 -0.99
C MET A 28 7.30 8.07 -1.14
N LYS A 29 8.22 7.43 -0.43
CA LYS A 29 9.67 7.58 -0.60
C LYS A 29 10.35 6.22 -0.58
N ASP A 30 11.66 6.21 -0.79
CA ASP A 30 12.46 5.02 -0.59
C ASP A 30 12.65 4.72 0.91
N GLY A 31 12.32 3.49 1.29
CA GLY A 31 12.52 2.90 2.61
C GLY A 31 13.42 1.66 2.55
N LYS A 32 13.62 1.01 3.71
CA LYS A 32 14.42 -0.21 3.84
C LYS A 32 13.60 -1.29 4.52
N TYR A 33 13.67 -2.52 4.01
CA TYR A 33 12.99 -3.69 4.55
C TYR A 33 13.93 -4.90 4.54
N SER A 34 13.79 -5.82 5.49
CA SER A 34 14.68 -6.99 5.57
C SER A 34 14.63 -7.80 4.27
N GLY A 35 15.80 -8.17 3.74
CA GLY A 35 15.91 -8.85 2.45
C GLY A 35 15.82 -7.94 1.21
N PHE A 36 15.56 -6.65 1.36
CA PHE A 36 15.46 -5.68 0.25
C PHE A 36 16.34 -4.46 0.47
N SER A 37 17.07 -4.04 -0.57
CA SER A 37 17.92 -2.84 -0.48
C SER A 37 17.10 -1.54 -0.41
N ILE A 38 16.00 -1.48 -1.16
CA ILE A 38 15.08 -0.35 -1.25
C ILE A 38 13.65 -0.89 -1.43
N VAL A 39 12.69 -0.32 -0.70
CA VAL A 39 11.25 -0.57 -0.87
C VAL A 39 10.47 0.73 -0.85
N PRO A 40 9.30 0.83 -1.51
CA PRO A 40 8.42 1.98 -1.35
C PRO A 40 7.89 2.09 0.10
N LEU A 41 7.95 3.28 0.67
CA LEU A 41 7.47 3.60 2.01
C LEU A 41 6.40 4.70 1.93
N ILE A 42 5.16 4.36 2.29
CA ILE A 42 4.04 5.30 2.41
C ILE A 42 4.27 6.21 3.61
N MET A 43 4.31 7.52 3.34
CA MET A 43 4.56 8.58 4.32
C MET A 43 3.29 9.37 4.68
N ASP A 44 2.34 9.46 3.74
CA ASP A 44 1.12 10.25 3.91
C ASP A 44 0.01 9.74 2.98
N MET A 45 -1.23 9.86 3.46
CA MET A 45 -2.45 9.48 2.76
C MET A 45 -3.56 10.50 3.06
N GLN A 46 -4.17 11.09 2.03
CA GLN A 46 -5.26 12.05 2.20
C GLN A 46 -6.38 11.84 1.17
N GLY A 47 -7.60 12.24 1.54
CA GLY A 47 -8.77 12.22 0.67
C GLY A 47 -9.80 11.17 1.04
N SER A 48 -10.66 10.82 0.08
CA SER A 48 -11.76 9.88 0.26
C SER A 48 -11.27 8.44 0.38
N GLN A 49 -11.94 7.63 1.21
CA GLN A 49 -11.61 6.21 1.38
C GLN A 49 -11.64 5.45 0.04
N ALA A 50 -12.65 5.70 -0.80
CA ALA A 50 -12.73 5.07 -2.13
C ALA A 50 -11.55 5.45 -3.04
N GLY A 51 -11.10 6.71 -3.00
CA GLY A 51 -9.92 7.15 -3.74
C GLY A 51 -8.62 6.54 -3.20
N LEU A 52 -8.49 6.41 -1.88
CA LEU A 52 -7.34 5.79 -1.24
C LEU A 52 -7.26 4.30 -1.56
N LEU A 53 -8.37 3.56 -1.49
CA LEU A 53 -8.46 2.16 -1.89
C LEU A 53 -8.08 1.98 -3.36
N PHE A 54 -8.54 2.87 -4.23
CA PHE A 54 -8.17 2.85 -5.65
C PHE A 54 -6.65 3.06 -5.86
N LEU A 55 -6.03 3.98 -5.11
CA LEU A 55 -4.58 4.19 -5.16
C LEU A 55 -3.80 2.99 -4.60
N LEU A 56 -4.22 2.45 -3.46
CA LEU A 56 -3.59 1.27 -2.86
C LEU A 56 -3.64 0.07 -3.79
N ASP A 57 -4.81 -0.22 -4.38
CA ASP A 57 -4.97 -1.28 -5.40
C ASP A 57 -4.06 -1.05 -6.60
N TRP A 58 -3.99 0.18 -7.09
CA TRP A 58 -3.14 0.50 -8.24
C TRP A 58 -1.64 0.35 -7.93
N VAL A 59 -1.19 0.77 -6.75
CA VAL A 59 0.22 0.69 -6.33
C VAL A 59 0.61 -0.78 -6.10
N THR A 60 -0.18 -1.52 -5.31
CA THR A 60 0.12 -2.91 -4.93
C THR A 60 0.12 -3.86 -6.12
N LYS A 61 -0.80 -3.71 -7.08
CA LYS A 61 -0.78 -4.48 -8.35
C LYS A 61 0.47 -4.31 -9.21
N ARG A 62 1.26 -3.26 -8.97
CA ARG A 62 2.50 -2.95 -9.71
C ARG A 62 3.75 -3.23 -8.89
N ALA A 63 3.60 -3.48 -7.59
CA ALA A 63 4.72 -3.67 -6.70
C ALA A 63 5.33 -5.06 -6.90
N LYS A 64 6.66 -5.10 -7.00
CA LYS A 64 7.47 -6.33 -7.07
C LYS A 64 8.27 -6.55 -5.79
N SER A 65 8.10 -5.65 -4.82
CA SER A 65 8.72 -5.66 -3.52
C SER A 65 7.65 -5.35 -2.49
N PRO A 66 7.91 -5.59 -1.20
CA PRO A 66 7.06 -5.12 -0.13
C PRO A 66 6.87 -3.60 -0.20
N ILE A 67 5.77 -3.12 0.36
CA ILE A 67 5.48 -1.72 0.58
C ILE A 67 5.33 -1.52 2.08
N LEU A 68 6.11 -0.59 2.62
CA LEU A 68 6.04 -0.19 4.00
C LEU A 68 5.07 0.97 4.18
N ALA A 69 4.51 1.09 5.37
CA ALA A 69 3.80 2.27 5.83
C ALA A 69 4.21 2.58 7.27
N ASP A 70 4.75 3.79 7.46
CA ASP A 70 5.10 4.34 8.79
C ASP A 70 3.90 5.11 9.42
N ILE A 71 2.77 5.12 8.72
CA ILE A 71 1.52 5.73 9.18
C ILE A 71 0.57 4.67 9.74
N LYS A 72 -0.04 4.95 10.89
CA LYS A 72 -1.08 4.11 11.50
C LYS A 72 -2.44 4.51 10.94
N TYR A 73 -2.70 4.13 9.70
CA TYR A 73 -3.98 4.37 9.03
C TYR A 73 -4.80 3.07 9.02
N PRO A 74 -5.95 2.97 9.72
CA PRO A 74 -6.71 1.72 9.84
C PRO A 74 -7.04 1.05 8.51
N LEU A 75 -7.32 1.87 7.48
CA LEU A 75 -7.55 1.42 6.10
C LEU A 75 -6.44 0.52 5.54
N LEU A 76 -5.18 0.70 5.96
CA LEU A 76 -4.08 -0.13 5.49
C LEU A 76 -4.22 -1.57 5.98
N VAL A 77 -4.64 -1.76 7.24
CA VAL A 77 -4.92 -3.10 7.78
C VAL A 77 -6.10 -3.74 7.05
N ASP A 78 -7.18 -2.98 6.86
CA ASP A 78 -8.36 -3.45 6.11
C ASP A 78 -8.02 -3.81 4.66
N PHE A 79 -7.02 -3.14 4.07
CA PHE A 79 -6.53 -3.42 2.72
C PHE A 79 -5.65 -4.67 2.64
N GLY A 80 -5.06 -5.10 3.76
CA GLY A 80 -4.20 -6.28 3.84
C GLY A 80 -2.74 -6.01 4.22
N PHE A 81 -2.41 -4.82 4.72
CA PHE A 81 -1.13 -4.60 5.38
C PHE A 81 -1.11 -5.31 6.74
N GLN A 82 -0.01 -5.99 7.04
CA GLN A 82 0.20 -6.72 8.28
C GLN A 82 1.17 -5.97 9.19
N HIS A 83 1.12 -6.26 10.49
CA HIS A 83 2.07 -5.68 11.45
C HIS A 83 3.41 -6.42 11.37
N ASP A 84 4.48 -5.64 11.27
CA ASP A 84 5.88 -6.06 11.31
C ASP A 84 6.63 -5.20 12.36
N GLU A 85 7.85 -5.57 12.72
CA GLU A 85 8.73 -4.81 13.60
C GLU A 85 8.98 -3.37 13.10
N LEU A 86 8.95 -3.16 11.79
CA LEU A 86 9.21 -1.86 11.15
C LEU A 86 7.95 -1.00 10.91
N GLY A 87 6.75 -1.52 11.15
CA GLY A 87 5.49 -0.82 10.88
C GLY A 87 4.44 -1.70 10.22
N LEU A 88 3.62 -1.12 9.36
CA LEU A 88 2.69 -1.89 8.53
C LEU A 88 3.34 -2.24 7.20
N VAL A 89 3.20 -3.50 6.78
CA VAL A 89 3.83 -4.04 5.57
C VAL A 89 2.80 -4.73 4.71
N TRP A 90 2.78 -4.38 3.43
CA TRP A 90 2.14 -5.19 2.40
C TRP A 90 3.25 -5.90 1.63
N ASP A 91 3.26 -7.23 1.65
CA ASP A 91 4.29 -8.03 0.99
C ASP A 91 3.64 -8.97 -0.04
N PRO A 92 3.94 -8.83 -1.35
CA PRO A 92 3.38 -9.71 -2.38
C PRO A 92 3.94 -11.14 -2.33
N SER A 93 5.02 -11.39 -1.58
CA SER A 93 5.67 -12.69 -1.43
C SER A 93 5.24 -13.43 -0.17
N MET A 94 4.56 -12.76 0.75
CA MET A 94 3.89 -13.43 1.85
C MET A 94 2.64 -14.09 1.27
N ASP A 95 2.78 -15.36 0.88
CA ASP A 95 1.64 -16.21 0.60
C ASP A 95 0.71 -16.14 1.82
N VAL A 96 -0.53 -15.73 1.56
CA VAL A 96 -1.63 -16.03 2.48
C VAL A 96 -1.63 -17.55 2.54
N GLU A 97 -1.24 -18.15 3.67
CA GLU A 97 -1.49 -19.57 3.88
C GLU A 97 -2.98 -19.79 3.58
N GLU A 98 -3.29 -20.43 2.46
CA GLU A 98 -4.63 -20.93 2.21
C GLU A 98 -4.91 -21.85 3.37
N VAL A 99 -5.74 -21.40 4.31
CA VAL A 99 -6.20 -22.23 5.42
C VAL A 99 -6.91 -23.41 4.78
N GLU A 100 -6.23 -24.55 4.66
CA GLU A 100 -6.86 -25.77 4.18
C GLU A 100 -8.10 -26.01 5.06
N PRO A 101 -9.29 -26.17 4.47
CA PRO A 101 -10.48 -26.43 5.25
C PRO A 101 -10.24 -27.71 6.05
N VAL A 102 -10.27 -27.61 7.37
CA VAL A 102 -10.18 -28.78 8.26
C VAL A 102 -11.39 -29.66 7.97
N VAL A 103 -11.19 -30.68 7.12
CA VAL A 103 -12.17 -31.73 6.91
C VAL A 103 -12.13 -32.61 8.15
N MET A 104 -13.03 -32.31 9.09
CA MET A 104 -13.32 -33.21 10.22
C MET A 104 -13.96 -34.46 9.65
N PHE A 105 -13.17 -35.53 9.46
CA PHE A 105 -13.71 -36.85 9.20
C PHE A 105 -14.47 -37.30 10.46
N SER A 106 -15.73 -37.70 10.24
CA SER A 106 -16.69 -38.14 11.26
C SER A 106 -16.48 -39.60 11.64
#